data_AF-A0A6C0ICW8-F1
#
_entry.id   AF-A0A6C0ICW8-F1
#
_cell.length_a   1.000
_cell.length_b   1.000
_cell.length_c   1.000
_cell.angle_alpha   90.00
_cell.angle_beta   90.00
_cell.angle_gamma   90.00
#
_symmetry.space_group_name_H-M   'P 1'
#
loop_
_entity.id
_entity.type
_entity.pdbx_description
1 polymer ?
#
loop_
_entity_poly.entity_id
_entity_poly.type
_entity_poly.pdbx_seq_one_letter_code
_entity_poly.pdbx_strand_id
1 'polypeptide(L)'
;MVPDIENQHPVLRFVVKDPPQTHPAAKLPSELVVKEAFSPPCQKKYDRVIMVYAGLLMIVCICGIILVLLGTVPFFINALNPVSNNNNKNNTMVNHLYNTTIYNHSKISGFYAINHKNPNYSLITFKGNGVIQFQQTIQCSVLIVAGGGGASWGGGGLDGGSGTGGGGGGGVGEGILTFLADEQYVITVGKGGGVGGNFISYRGGNSMIVGKNIHETAFGGGYGGYYMFDDNDGGSSGGNYGYNGSITTAYYLYVFTSGRSGKTTRGEGTLTYYGNRGGVYISTTNNVHIGGGGGGGAGNIGMSTDNYSGGAGGIGYFWKITQEYYGGGGGGGGGNNSGRGDHGGPGGLGGGGNGGGSGINASPALPNSGGGGGGAMSSDSIFSTNGASGIVIIAIPNSFINSRLRS
;
A
#
# COMPACT_ATOMS: atom_id res chain seq x y z
N MET A 1 -10.05 -5.81 65.56
CA MET A 1 -10.43 -7.23 65.55
C MET A 1 -11.09 -7.51 64.21
N VAL A 2 -10.33 -8.09 63.29
CA VAL A 2 -10.72 -8.49 61.94
C VAL A 2 -10.31 -9.97 61.84
N PRO A 3 -11.16 -10.89 61.35
CA PRO A 3 -10.81 -12.30 61.32
C PRO A 3 -9.93 -12.62 60.11
N ASP A 4 -8.92 -13.45 60.36
CA ASP A 4 -8.05 -14.06 59.36
C ASP A 4 -8.84 -15.02 58.47
N ILE A 5 -8.68 -14.89 57.16
CA ILE A 5 -9.18 -15.86 56.17
C ILE A 5 -7.98 -16.65 55.66
N GLU A 6 -8.01 -17.94 55.99
CA GLU A 6 -7.02 -18.97 55.74
C GLU A 6 -7.04 -19.38 54.26
N ASN A 7 -5.91 -19.18 53.57
CA ASN A 7 -5.68 -19.57 52.18
C ASN A 7 -5.46 -21.09 52.07
N GLN A 8 -6.41 -21.83 51.49
CA GLN A 8 -6.21 -23.20 51.03
C GLN A 8 -6.11 -23.23 49.49
N HIS A 9 -4.90 -23.48 48.98
CA HIS A 9 -4.69 -23.80 47.57
C HIS A 9 -4.72 -25.32 47.36
N PRO A 10 -5.45 -25.86 46.37
CA PRO A 10 -5.39 -27.27 46.03
C PRO A 10 -4.12 -27.59 45.22
N VAL A 11 -3.38 -28.60 45.67
CA VAL A 11 -2.23 -29.19 44.97
C VAL A 11 -2.76 -30.14 43.88
N LEU A 12 -2.63 -29.75 42.61
CA LEU A 12 -2.88 -30.63 41.47
C LEU A 12 -1.73 -31.64 41.33
N ARG A 13 -1.98 -32.93 41.58
CA ARG A 13 -1.07 -34.03 41.24
C ARG A 13 -1.32 -34.47 39.79
N PHE A 14 -0.33 -34.32 38.93
CA PHE A 14 -0.34 -34.93 37.59
C PHE A 14 0.10 -36.39 37.69
N VAL A 15 -0.79 -37.30 37.24
CA VAL A 15 -0.48 -38.72 37.05
C VAL A 15 0.18 -38.85 35.67
N VAL A 16 1.47 -39.17 35.66
CA VAL A 16 2.21 -39.56 34.45
C VAL A 16 1.71 -40.95 34.04
N LYS A 17 1.05 -41.05 32.88
CA LYS A 17 0.75 -42.33 32.23
C LYS A 17 1.96 -42.72 31.38
N ASP A 18 2.41 -43.96 31.56
CA ASP A 18 3.49 -44.56 30.78
C ASP A 18 3.19 -44.56 29.26
N PRO A 19 4.21 -44.39 28.41
CA PRO A 19 4.06 -44.43 26.97
C PRO A 19 3.70 -45.85 26.48
N PRO A 20 2.89 -45.97 25.41
CA PRO A 20 2.49 -47.25 24.85
C PRO A 20 3.68 -48.01 24.26
N GLN A 21 3.77 -49.30 24.61
CA GLN A 21 4.74 -50.24 24.07
C GLN A 21 4.57 -50.41 22.55
N THR A 22 5.66 -50.28 21.82
CA THR A 22 5.74 -50.54 20.38
C THR A 22 5.85 -52.04 20.12
N HIS A 23 4.93 -52.58 19.31
CA HIS A 23 4.97 -53.95 18.83
C HIS A 23 6.10 -54.14 17.78
N PRO A 24 6.74 -55.32 17.72
CA PRO A 24 7.78 -55.62 16.74
C PRO A 24 7.21 -55.75 15.32
N ALA A 25 7.86 -55.07 14.37
CA ALA A 25 7.54 -55.14 12.95
C ALA A 25 7.86 -56.53 12.38
N ALA A 26 6.88 -57.12 11.70
CA ALA A 26 7.01 -58.38 10.99
C ALA A 26 7.91 -58.23 9.75
N LYS A 27 8.89 -59.12 9.64
CA LYS A 27 9.86 -59.23 8.54
C LYS A 27 9.19 -59.97 7.37
N LEU A 28 8.98 -59.29 6.25
CA LEU A 28 8.47 -59.92 5.01
C LEU A 28 9.61 -60.65 4.26
N PRO A 29 9.34 -61.81 3.64
CA PRO A 29 10.34 -62.61 2.94
C PRO A 29 10.73 -61.98 1.60
N SER A 30 12.03 -61.89 1.39
CA SER A 30 12.70 -61.71 0.11
C SER A 30 12.58 -62.99 -0.72
N GLU A 31 11.92 -62.91 -1.88
CA GLU A 31 12.21 -63.63 -3.13
C GLU A 31 10.93 -63.81 -3.95
N LEU A 32 10.85 -63.12 -5.10
CA LEU A 32 10.29 -63.73 -6.30
C LEU A 32 10.89 -63.04 -7.53
N VAL A 33 11.84 -63.74 -8.14
CA VAL A 33 12.42 -63.41 -9.45
C VAL A 33 11.43 -63.88 -10.51
N VAL A 34 10.86 -62.96 -11.28
CA VAL A 34 10.20 -63.27 -12.57
C VAL A 34 10.96 -62.52 -13.65
N LYS A 35 11.85 -63.25 -14.34
CA LYS A 35 12.39 -62.86 -15.65
C LYS A 35 11.46 -63.44 -16.70
N GLU A 36 10.61 -62.62 -17.30
CA GLU A 36 10.03 -62.94 -18.60
C GLU A 36 10.17 -61.75 -19.55
N ALA A 37 10.55 -62.11 -20.77
CA ALA A 37 11.00 -61.25 -21.84
C ALA A 37 9.81 -60.67 -22.60
N PHE A 38 9.77 -59.35 -22.75
CA PHE A 38 9.03 -58.69 -23.81
C PHE A 38 9.95 -57.70 -24.51
N SER A 39 10.51 -58.12 -25.64
CA SER A 39 11.15 -57.23 -26.61
C SER A 39 10.07 -56.47 -27.38
N PRO A 40 9.95 -55.13 -27.25
CA PRO A 40 9.02 -54.37 -28.08
C PRO A 40 9.57 -54.25 -29.52
N PRO A 41 8.70 -54.34 -30.55
CA PRO A 41 9.13 -54.26 -31.94
C PRO A 41 9.50 -52.82 -32.33
N CYS A 42 10.70 -52.67 -32.90
CA CYS A 42 11.12 -51.64 -33.86
C CYS A 42 10.28 -50.34 -33.92
N GLN A 43 10.57 -49.39 -33.03
CA GLN A 43 9.98 -48.05 -33.02
C GLN A 43 10.82 -46.98 -33.76
N LYS A 44 11.68 -47.36 -34.72
CA LYS A 44 12.59 -46.42 -35.41
C LYS A 44 11.96 -45.61 -36.56
N LYS A 45 10.67 -45.79 -36.87
CA LYS A 45 10.05 -45.14 -38.05
C LYS A 45 9.21 -43.89 -37.73
N TYR A 46 8.85 -43.63 -36.47
CA TYR A 46 8.01 -42.49 -36.08
C TYR A 46 8.78 -41.26 -35.59
N ASP A 47 10.04 -41.41 -35.15
CA ASP A 47 10.83 -40.28 -34.64
C ASP A 47 11.17 -39.22 -35.69
N ARG A 48 11.31 -39.61 -36.97
CA ARG A 48 11.61 -38.65 -38.04
C ARG A 48 10.39 -37.78 -38.41
N VAL A 49 9.18 -38.32 -38.29
CA VAL A 49 7.97 -37.57 -38.63
C VAL A 49 7.66 -36.55 -37.52
N ILE A 50 7.79 -36.96 -36.25
CA ILE A 50 7.55 -36.08 -35.10
C ILE A 50 8.56 -34.91 -35.07
N MET A 51 9.84 -35.16 -35.39
CA MET A 51 10.83 -34.08 -35.46
C MET A 51 10.57 -33.07 -36.58
N VAL A 52 10.02 -33.50 -37.72
CA VAL A 52 9.66 -32.57 -38.82
C VAL A 52 8.48 -31.69 -38.44
N TYR A 53 7.46 -32.23 -37.76
CA TYR A 53 6.33 -31.43 -37.29
C TYR A 53 6.71 -30.45 -36.18
N ALA A 54 7.59 -30.85 -35.24
CA ALA A 54 8.11 -29.95 -34.21
C ALA A 54 8.91 -28.78 -34.82
N GLY A 55 9.72 -29.05 -35.86
CA GLY A 55 10.45 -28.02 -36.59
C GLY A 55 9.54 -27.03 -37.33
N LEU A 56 8.50 -27.52 -38.02
CA LEU A 56 7.53 -26.68 -38.72
C LEU A 56 6.72 -25.80 -37.74
N LEU A 57 6.32 -26.35 -36.59
CA LEU A 57 5.60 -25.59 -35.56
C LEU A 57 6.45 -24.45 -34.99
N MET A 58 7.74 -24.70 -34.74
CA MET A 58 8.69 -23.67 -34.31
C MET A 58 8.84 -22.53 -35.32
N ILE A 59 8.92 -22.86 -36.62
CA ILE A 59 9.01 -21.84 -37.68
C ILE A 59 7.74 -20.97 -37.72
N VAL A 60 6.56 -21.57 -37.56
CA VAL A 60 5.29 -20.81 -37.51
C VAL A 60 5.24 -19.89 -36.30
N CYS A 61 5.69 -20.34 -35.12
CA CYS A 61 5.77 -19.50 -33.92
C CYS A 61 6.75 -18.33 -34.10
N ILE A 62 7.93 -18.58 -34.68
CA ILE A 62 8.92 -17.52 -34.93
C ILE A 62 8.40 -16.49 -35.94
N CYS A 63 7.75 -16.93 -37.02
CA CYS A 63 7.12 -16.03 -37.99
C CYS A 63 5.99 -15.20 -37.36
N GLY A 64 5.19 -15.78 -36.47
CA GLY A 64 4.14 -15.06 -35.74
C GLY A 64 4.70 -13.95 -34.84
N ILE A 65 5.79 -14.23 -34.11
CA ILE A 65 6.47 -13.23 -33.27
C ILE A 65 7.06 -12.11 -34.13
N ILE A 66 7.67 -12.43 -35.26
CA ILE A 66 8.23 -11.43 -36.19
C ILE A 66 7.12 -10.54 -36.77
N LEU A 67 5.96 -11.09 -37.13
CA LEU A 67 4.83 -10.31 -37.62
C LEU A 67 4.23 -9.39 -36.54
N VAL A 68 4.14 -9.84 -35.29
CA VAL A 68 3.71 -8.99 -34.15
C VAL A 68 4.72 -7.87 -33.91
N LEU A 69 6.02 -8.17 -33.93
CA LEU A 69 7.06 -7.17 -33.79
C LEU A 69 6.99 -6.13 -34.92
N LEU A 70 6.93 -6.57 -36.19
CA LEU A 70 6.83 -5.67 -37.35
C LEU A 70 5.54 -4.85 -37.37
N GLY A 71 4.42 -5.40 -36.89
CA GLY A 71 3.14 -4.70 -36.77
C GLY A 71 3.12 -3.60 -35.69
N THR A 72 3.97 -3.69 -34.68
CA THR A 72 4.08 -2.68 -33.61
C THR A 72 5.08 -1.56 -33.92
N VAL A 73 6.00 -1.74 -34.87
CA VAL A 73 6.97 -0.70 -35.29
C VAL A 73 6.32 0.61 -35.80
N PRO A 74 5.24 0.62 -36.63
CA PRO A 74 4.64 1.88 -37.06
C PRO A 74 3.96 2.67 -35.93
N PHE A 75 3.67 2.04 -34.78
CA PHE A 75 3.13 2.74 -33.61
C PHE A 75 4.22 3.50 -32.81
N PHE A 76 5.48 3.07 -32.88
CA PHE A 76 6.59 3.74 -32.20
C PHE A 76 7.25 4.85 -33.03
N ILE A 77 7.19 4.80 -34.36
CA ILE A 77 7.79 5.85 -35.21
C ILE A 77 6.99 7.17 -35.12
N ASN A 78 5.66 7.11 -34.90
CA ASN A 78 4.85 8.32 -34.65
C ASN A 78 5.02 8.90 -33.24
N ALA A 79 5.73 8.23 -32.33
CA ALA A 79 6.06 8.74 -31.01
C ALA A 79 7.42 9.46 -30.95
N LEU A 80 8.21 9.44 -32.04
CA LEU A 80 9.57 10.00 -32.08
C LEU A 80 9.80 11.09 -33.14
N ASN A 81 8.75 11.52 -33.86
CA ASN A 81 8.81 12.80 -34.56
C ASN A 81 8.33 13.91 -33.61
N PRO A 82 9.24 14.72 -33.02
CA PRO A 82 8.82 15.98 -32.47
C PRO A 82 8.31 16.81 -33.65
N VAL A 83 6.99 16.95 -33.74
CA VAL A 83 6.39 18.04 -34.49
C VAL A 83 6.94 19.31 -33.84
N SER A 84 7.99 19.86 -34.44
CA SER A 84 8.46 21.22 -34.23
C SER A 84 7.38 22.15 -34.77
N ASN A 85 6.27 22.25 -34.05
CA ASN A 85 5.22 23.22 -34.31
C ASN A 85 5.72 24.56 -33.78
N ASN A 86 6.27 25.36 -34.69
CA ASN A 86 6.89 26.64 -34.43
C ASN A 86 5.83 27.75 -34.21
N ASN A 87 4.86 27.50 -33.33
CA ASN A 87 3.80 28.45 -32.96
C ASN A 87 3.75 28.79 -31.46
N ASN A 88 4.74 28.36 -30.67
CA ASN A 88 4.72 28.52 -29.21
C ASN A 88 5.52 29.73 -28.68
N LYS A 89 5.56 30.84 -29.42
CA LYS A 89 6.18 32.10 -28.93
C LYS A 89 5.30 32.93 -27.98
N ASN A 90 4.04 32.54 -27.77
CA ASN A 90 3.11 33.31 -26.92
C ASN A 90 2.82 32.69 -25.54
N ASN A 91 3.29 31.46 -25.24
CA ASN A 91 3.02 30.81 -23.94
C ASN A 91 4.16 30.96 -22.92
N THR A 92 5.34 31.43 -23.33
CA THR A 92 6.49 31.60 -22.43
C THR A 92 6.42 32.88 -21.59
N MET A 93 5.80 33.97 -22.08
CA MET A 93 5.62 35.18 -21.26
C MET A 93 4.59 35.00 -20.13
N VAL A 94 3.54 34.21 -20.37
CA VAL A 94 2.45 34.02 -19.39
C VAL A 94 2.94 33.21 -18.19
N ASN A 95 3.67 32.10 -18.43
CA ASN A 95 4.24 31.31 -17.33
C ASN A 95 5.34 32.06 -16.55
N HIS A 96 6.06 32.99 -17.19
CA HIS A 96 7.08 33.77 -16.48
C HIS A 96 6.45 34.83 -15.55
N LEU A 97 5.36 35.49 -15.97
CA LEU A 97 4.66 36.51 -15.16
C LEU A 97 4.02 35.94 -13.88
N TYR A 98 3.43 34.75 -13.95
CA TYR A 98 2.78 34.11 -12.80
C TYR A 98 3.78 33.61 -11.74
N ASN A 99 4.93 33.09 -12.19
CA ASN A 99 6.02 32.76 -11.26
C ASN A 99 6.54 34.02 -10.57
N THR A 100 6.66 35.18 -11.23
CA THR A 100 7.15 36.39 -10.54
C THR A 100 6.13 36.98 -9.55
N THR A 101 4.82 36.87 -9.82
CA THR A 101 3.78 37.48 -8.97
C THR A 101 3.58 36.75 -7.65
N ILE A 102 3.62 35.41 -7.61
CA ILE A 102 3.53 34.68 -6.33
C ILE A 102 4.75 34.97 -5.44
N TYR A 103 5.95 35.09 -6.02
CA TYR A 103 7.17 35.42 -5.28
C TYR A 103 7.14 36.83 -4.69
N ASN A 104 6.43 37.77 -5.33
CA ASN A 104 6.26 39.11 -4.79
C ASN A 104 5.28 39.17 -3.60
N HIS A 105 4.42 38.17 -3.41
CA HIS A 105 3.36 38.18 -2.40
C HIS A 105 3.52 37.15 -1.30
N SER A 106 4.47 36.23 -1.45
CA SER A 106 4.72 35.19 -0.47
C SER A 106 6.20 34.87 -0.37
N LYS A 107 6.66 34.68 0.88
CA LYS A 107 7.97 34.09 1.14
C LYS A 107 7.74 32.60 1.34
N ILE A 108 8.13 31.82 0.34
CA ILE A 108 8.04 30.36 0.36
C ILE A 108 9.46 29.80 0.39
N SER A 109 9.71 28.83 1.27
CA SER A 109 10.97 28.10 1.30
C SER A 109 10.73 26.60 1.53
N GLY A 110 11.68 25.76 1.14
CA GLY A 110 11.60 24.30 1.26
C GLY A 110 11.30 23.59 -0.07
N PHE A 111 10.79 22.36 0.01
CA PHE A 111 10.51 21.52 -1.16
C PHE A 111 9.07 21.67 -1.65
N TYR A 112 8.84 22.63 -2.55
CA TYR A 112 7.52 22.93 -3.11
C TYR A 112 7.50 23.06 -4.64
N ALA A 113 6.32 22.95 -5.23
CA ALA A 113 6.03 23.25 -6.62
C ALA A 113 4.80 24.16 -6.72
N ILE A 114 4.75 24.99 -7.77
CA ILE A 114 3.61 25.85 -8.08
C ILE A 114 3.00 25.38 -9.40
N ASN A 115 1.67 25.23 -9.45
CA ASN A 115 0.94 24.80 -10.64
C ASN A 115 -0.30 25.70 -10.88
N HIS A 116 -0.43 26.20 -12.12
CA HIS A 116 -1.51 27.08 -12.57
C HIS A 116 -2.51 26.41 -13.53
N LYS A 117 -2.50 25.08 -13.65
CA LYS A 117 -3.39 24.36 -14.57
C LYS A 117 -4.87 24.46 -14.21
N ASN A 118 -5.21 24.83 -12.97
CA ASN A 118 -6.59 25.03 -12.56
C ASN A 118 -7.02 26.49 -12.89
N PRO A 119 -8.10 26.70 -13.65
CA PRO A 119 -8.53 28.05 -14.04
C PRO A 119 -8.92 28.94 -12.85
N ASN A 120 -9.30 28.33 -11.72
CA ASN A 120 -9.78 29.04 -10.55
C ASN A 120 -8.71 29.20 -9.45
N TYR A 121 -7.68 28.35 -9.45
CA TYR A 121 -6.70 28.29 -8.37
C TYR A 121 -5.27 28.18 -8.87
N SER A 122 -4.36 28.79 -8.13
CA SER A 122 -2.94 28.49 -8.17
C SER A 122 -2.59 27.60 -7.00
N LEU A 123 -1.95 26.47 -7.28
CA LEU A 123 -1.66 25.43 -6.28
C LEU A 123 -0.22 25.55 -5.82
N ILE A 124 -0.01 25.70 -4.51
CA ILE A 124 1.29 25.53 -3.87
C ILE A 124 1.32 24.13 -3.24
N THR A 125 2.20 23.28 -3.75
CA THR A 125 2.29 21.87 -3.35
C THR A 125 3.61 21.60 -2.63
N PHE A 126 3.56 21.27 -1.35
CA PHE A 126 4.70 20.82 -0.55
C PHE A 126 4.81 19.30 -0.60
N LYS A 127 5.93 18.80 -1.13
CA LYS A 127 6.29 17.37 -1.15
C LYS A 127 7.35 17.01 -0.09
N GLY A 128 7.83 18.03 0.61
CA GLY A 128 8.70 17.93 1.79
C GLY A 128 8.45 19.13 2.70
N ASN A 129 9.18 19.20 3.81
CA ASN A 129 9.03 20.29 4.77
C ASN A 129 9.31 21.65 4.12
N GLY A 130 8.65 22.67 4.64
CA GLY A 130 8.79 24.03 4.14
C GLY A 130 8.13 25.05 5.04
N VAL A 131 8.17 26.30 4.59
CA VAL A 131 7.59 27.44 5.29
C VAL A 131 6.90 28.33 4.26
N ILE A 132 5.75 28.87 4.63
CA ILE A 132 5.01 29.85 3.83
C ILE A 132 4.62 31.05 4.68
N GLN A 133 4.74 32.25 4.10
CA GLN A 133 4.27 33.50 4.68
C GLN A 133 3.61 34.31 3.56
N PHE A 134 2.39 34.78 3.80
CA PHE A 134 1.66 35.66 2.88
C PHE A 134 1.78 37.11 3.34
N GLN A 135 1.93 38.07 2.43
CA GLN A 135 1.95 39.50 2.79
C GLN A 135 0.58 40.09 3.12
N GLN A 136 -0.48 39.30 2.96
CA GLN A 136 -1.86 39.72 3.11
C GLN A 136 -2.67 38.56 3.68
N THR A 137 -3.69 38.88 4.47
CA THR A 137 -4.60 37.88 4.99
C THR A 137 -5.41 37.27 3.84
N ILE A 138 -5.41 35.94 3.74
CA ILE A 138 -6.04 35.21 2.65
C ILE A 138 -6.73 33.94 3.15
N GLN A 139 -7.87 33.61 2.53
CA GLN A 139 -8.51 32.31 2.69
C GLN A 139 -8.12 31.38 1.55
N CYS A 140 -7.63 30.20 1.90
CA CYS A 140 -7.18 29.20 0.94
C CYS A 140 -7.90 27.87 1.21
N SER A 141 -8.25 27.17 0.13
CA SER A 141 -8.63 25.76 0.25
C SER A 141 -7.39 24.92 0.43
N VAL A 142 -7.38 24.03 1.43
CA VAL A 142 -6.20 23.28 1.84
C VAL A 142 -6.52 21.79 1.87
N LEU A 143 -5.55 21.00 1.39
CA LEU A 143 -5.49 19.55 1.55
C LEU A 143 -4.19 19.19 2.30
N ILE A 144 -4.31 18.47 3.41
CA ILE A 144 -3.18 17.90 4.16
C ILE A 144 -3.28 16.39 4.08
N VAL A 145 -2.27 15.73 3.52
CA VAL A 145 -2.19 14.27 3.43
C VAL A 145 -0.97 13.81 4.20
N ALA A 146 -1.16 12.90 5.15
CA ALA A 146 -0.07 12.30 5.90
C ALA A 146 0.69 11.23 5.10
N GLY A 147 1.82 10.75 5.62
CA GLY A 147 2.51 9.61 5.03
C GLY A 147 1.70 8.32 5.18
N GLY A 148 1.72 7.44 4.17
CA GLY A 148 1.13 6.10 4.27
C GLY A 148 2.02 5.14 5.04
N GLY A 149 1.44 4.10 5.64
CA GLY A 149 2.18 3.07 6.37
C GLY A 149 2.88 2.07 5.45
N GLY A 150 3.99 1.49 5.93
CA GLY A 150 4.67 0.39 5.24
C GLY A 150 3.93 -0.93 5.42
N ALA A 151 4.16 -1.88 4.51
CA ALA A 151 3.68 -3.24 4.68
C ALA A 151 4.66 -4.11 5.48
N SER A 152 4.16 -5.16 6.14
CA SER A 152 5.03 -6.12 6.87
C SER A 152 5.57 -7.21 5.98
N TRP A 153 6.70 -7.76 6.40
CA TRP A 153 7.31 -8.90 5.78
C TRP A 153 6.94 -10.15 6.58
N GLY A 154 6.51 -11.19 5.89
CA GLY A 154 6.18 -12.45 6.55
C GLY A 154 7.49 -13.17 6.83
N GLY A 155 7.81 -13.38 8.11
CA GLY A 155 9.03 -14.09 8.46
C GLY A 155 9.01 -15.54 7.98
N GLY A 156 9.98 -15.90 7.14
CA GLY A 156 10.17 -17.22 6.53
C GLY A 156 10.50 -18.37 7.50
N GLY A 157 10.08 -18.29 8.75
CA GLY A 157 10.20 -19.34 9.76
C GLY A 157 8.86 -20.02 10.12
N LEU A 158 7.74 -19.56 9.54
CA LEU A 158 6.46 -20.23 9.67
C LEU A 158 6.20 -20.97 8.36
N ASP A 159 6.21 -22.30 8.37
CA ASP A 159 5.98 -23.20 7.23
C ASP A 159 4.63 -23.00 6.49
N GLY A 160 3.87 -21.94 6.81
CA GLY A 160 2.53 -21.66 6.34
C GLY A 160 2.41 -20.66 5.19
N GLY A 161 3.48 -20.04 4.68
CA GLY A 161 3.47 -19.26 3.43
C GLY A 161 2.36 -18.20 3.29
N SER A 162 1.80 -17.70 4.38
CA SER A 162 0.71 -16.74 4.41
C SER A 162 1.07 -15.37 3.85
N GLY A 163 0.06 -14.68 3.32
CA GLY A 163 0.16 -13.31 2.85
C GLY A 163 0.11 -12.30 3.99
N THR A 164 0.91 -11.24 3.88
CA THR A 164 0.90 -10.12 4.85
C THR A 164 -0.13 -9.06 4.48
N GLY A 165 -0.61 -8.32 5.47
CA GLY A 165 -1.53 -7.21 5.23
C GLY A 165 -0.85 -6.03 4.52
N GLY A 166 -1.62 -5.31 3.70
CA GLY A 166 -1.16 -4.04 3.11
C GLY A 166 -1.09 -2.91 4.13
N GLY A 167 -0.18 -1.95 3.94
CA GLY A 167 -0.10 -0.73 4.74
C GLY A 167 -1.31 0.18 4.52
N GLY A 168 -1.75 0.89 5.56
CA GLY A 168 -2.84 1.86 5.47
C GLY A 168 -2.41 3.16 4.81
N GLY A 169 -3.32 3.81 4.10
CA GLY A 169 -3.13 5.16 3.58
C GLY A 169 -3.03 6.20 4.70
N GLY A 170 -2.28 7.27 4.47
CA GLY A 170 -2.22 8.43 5.34
C GLY A 170 -3.59 9.08 5.49
N GLY A 171 -3.86 9.66 6.66
CA GLY A 171 -5.05 10.47 6.88
C GLY A 171 -5.05 11.70 5.96
N VAL A 172 -6.24 12.14 5.56
CA VAL A 172 -6.45 13.29 4.68
C VAL A 172 -7.32 14.32 5.38
N GLY A 173 -6.84 15.56 5.52
CA GLY A 173 -7.61 16.70 6.00
C GLY A 173 -7.92 17.67 4.86
N GLU A 174 -9.18 18.11 4.73
CA GLU A 174 -9.61 19.13 3.75
C GLU A 174 -10.47 20.22 4.39
N GLY A 175 -10.31 21.45 3.94
CA GLY A 175 -11.17 22.57 4.31
C GLY A 175 -10.60 23.91 3.85
N ILE A 176 -11.10 25.00 4.45
CA ILE A 176 -10.65 26.36 4.18
C ILE A 176 -9.93 26.90 5.42
N LEU A 177 -8.71 27.40 5.23
CA LEU A 177 -7.92 28.04 6.27
C LEU A 177 -7.69 29.52 5.96
N THR A 178 -7.66 30.34 7.00
CA THR A 178 -7.31 31.76 6.92
C THR A 178 -5.86 31.96 7.32
N PHE A 179 -4.99 32.27 6.36
CA PHE A 179 -3.61 32.65 6.60
C PHE A 179 -3.55 34.15 6.85
N LEU A 180 -2.96 34.58 7.96
CA LEU A 180 -2.83 35.97 8.35
C LEU A 180 -1.62 36.62 7.64
N ALA A 181 -1.75 37.91 7.35
CA ALA A 181 -0.68 38.71 6.76
C ALA A 181 0.58 38.68 7.64
N ASP A 182 1.74 38.52 6.99
CA ASP A 182 3.08 38.51 7.56
C ASP A 182 3.30 37.47 8.68
N GLU A 183 2.39 36.52 8.85
CA GLU A 183 2.56 35.39 9.76
C GLU A 183 3.25 34.23 9.03
N GLN A 184 4.21 33.62 9.72
CA GLN A 184 4.94 32.47 9.22
C GLN A 184 4.22 31.18 9.58
N TYR A 185 3.99 30.32 8.58
CA TYR A 185 3.39 29.01 8.75
C TYR A 185 4.38 27.92 8.36
N VAL A 186 4.64 27.02 9.31
CA VAL A 186 5.53 25.87 9.13
C VAL A 186 4.72 24.71 8.56
N ILE A 187 5.22 24.14 7.47
CA ILE A 187 4.65 22.99 6.80
C ILE A 187 5.55 21.78 7.05
N THR A 188 5.00 20.75 7.67
CA THR A 188 5.67 19.45 7.82
C THR A 188 4.96 18.42 6.97
N VAL A 189 5.71 17.70 6.13
CA VAL A 189 5.20 16.61 5.31
C VAL A 189 5.65 15.29 5.90
N GLY A 190 4.68 14.45 6.26
CA GLY A 190 4.91 13.14 6.82
C GLY A 190 5.68 12.22 5.88
N LYS A 191 6.72 11.55 6.37
CA LYS A 191 7.42 10.51 5.62
C LYS A 191 6.54 9.26 5.49
N GLY A 192 6.71 8.51 4.41
CA GLY A 192 6.11 7.18 4.31
C GLY A 192 6.71 6.21 5.33
N GLY A 193 5.92 5.25 5.78
CA GLY A 193 6.34 4.17 6.66
C GLY A 193 7.25 3.20 5.91
N GLY A 194 8.38 2.85 6.52
CA GLY A 194 9.33 1.89 5.96
C GLY A 194 9.02 0.45 6.33
N VAL A 195 9.62 -0.47 5.58
CA VAL A 195 9.84 -1.85 6.01
C VAL A 195 11.11 -1.88 6.87
N GLY A 196 10.97 -2.14 8.17
CA GLY A 196 12.10 -2.26 9.08
C GLY A 196 12.76 -3.63 9.01
N GLY A 197 14.01 -3.71 9.48
CA GLY A 197 14.65 -4.99 9.77
C GLY A 197 13.88 -5.75 10.85
N ASN A 198 14.00 -7.08 10.87
CA ASN A 198 13.34 -7.97 11.82
C ASN A 198 11.79 -7.91 11.78
N PHE A 199 11.20 -7.76 10.60
CA PHE A 199 9.74 -7.88 10.40
C PHE A 199 8.89 -6.75 11.03
N ILE A 200 9.53 -5.69 11.54
CA ILE A 200 8.83 -4.54 12.12
C ILE A 200 8.55 -3.52 11.02
N SER A 201 7.28 -3.27 10.74
CA SER A 201 6.89 -2.19 9.83
C SER A 201 6.66 -0.90 10.58
N TYR A 202 6.98 0.21 9.94
CA TYR A 202 6.76 1.53 10.49
C TYR A 202 5.46 2.14 9.95
N ARG A 203 4.73 2.80 10.84
CA ARG A 203 3.63 3.70 10.46
C ARG A 203 4.16 4.89 9.65
N GLY A 204 3.28 5.50 8.88
CA GLY A 204 3.56 6.78 8.23
C GLY A 204 3.75 7.92 9.25
N GLY A 205 4.50 8.93 8.86
CA GLY A 205 4.62 10.17 9.63
C GLY A 205 3.42 11.10 9.42
N ASN A 206 3.15 11.95 10.41
CA ASN A 206 2.10 12.96 10.34
C ASN A 206 2.50 14.12 9.41
N SER A 207 1.51 14.73 8.77
CA SER A 207 1.66 16.01 8.06
C SER A 207 0.94 17.12 8.83
N MET A 208 1.48 18.33 8.85
CA MET A 208 0.89 19.44 9.61
C MET A 208 1.15 20.81 8.99
N ILE A 209 0.26 21.74 9.32
CA ILE A 209 0.42 23.18 9.11
C ILE A 209 0.31 23.84 10.48
N VAL A 210 1.35 24.58 10.87
CA VAL A 210 1.42 25.23 12.19
C VAL A 210 1.80 26.70 12.01
N GLY A 211 1.00 27.58 12.61
CA GLY A 211 1.27 29.01 12.71
C GLY A 211 0.40 29.62 13.82
N LYS A 212 0.31 30.95 13.87
CA LYS A 212 -0.35 31.67 14.97
C LYS A 212 -1.81 31.26 15.23
N ASN A 213 -2.59 31.01 14.17
CA ASN A 213 -4.02 30.71 14.23
C ASN A 213 -4.39 29.39 13.52
N ILE A 214 -3.39 28.61 13.12
CA ILE A 214 -3.59 27.34 12.40
C ILE A 214 -2.73 26.30 13.13
N HIS A 215 -3.37 25.22 13.58
CA HIS A 215 -2.68 24.06 14.12
C HIS A 215 -3.40 22.80 13.63
N GLU A 216 -3.11 22.41 12.40
CA GLU A 216 -3.79 21.32 11.70
C GLU A 216 -2.84 20.13 11.52
N THR A 217 -3.29 18.92 11.82
CA THR A 217 -2.49 17.69 11.76
C THR A 217 -3.27 16.55 11.11
N ALA A 218 -2.77 16.03 9.99
CA ALA A 218 -3.19 14.75 9.43
C ALA A 218 -2.26 13.63 9.93
N PHE A 219 -2.83 12.55 10.45
CA PHE A 219 -2.06 11.45 11.03
C PHE A 219 -1.63 10.41 9.99
N GLY A 220 -0.43 9.87 10.16
CA GLY A 220 0.13 8.86 9.27
C GLY A 220 -0.65 7.54 9.25
N GLY A 221 -0.54 6.82 8.14
CA GLY A 221 -1.20 5.52 7.95
C GLY A 221 -0.60 4.43 8.83
N GLY A 222 -1.45 3.51 9.28
CA GLY A 222 -1.04 2.32 10.02
C GLY A 222 -0.19 1.38 9.15
N TYR A 223 0.71 0.64 9.79
CA TYR A 223 1.50 -0.38 9.10
C TYR A 223 0.67 -1.63 8.80
N GLY A 224 1.04 -2.39 7.76
CA GLY A 224 0.42 -3.69 7.45
C GLY A 224 0.80 -4.73 8.50
N GLY A 225 -0.15 -5.58 8.93
CA GLY A 225 0.00 -6.39 10.14
C GLY A 225 0.99 -7.56 10.03
N TYR A 226 1.80 -7.72 11.10
CA TYR A 226 2.35 -8.96 11.63
C TYR A 226 2.28 -8.88 13.16
N TYR A 227 1.40 -9.65 13.81
CA TYR A 227 1.34 -9.90 15.28
C TYR A 227 1.48 -8.70 16.25
N MET A 228 0.98 -7.49 15.96
CA MET A 228 1.15 -6.35 16.89
C MET A 228 -0.17 -5.76 17.39
N PHE A 229 -0.17 -5.40 18.68
CA PHE A 229 -1.34 -5.23 19.56
C PHE A 229 -1.88 -3.81 19.66
N ASP A 230 -1.33 -2.84 18.95
CA ASP A 230 -1.63 -1.45 19.24
C ASP A 230 -2.43 -0.75 18.14
N ASP A 231 -3.65 -0.38 18.55
CA ASP A 231 -4.40 0.75 18.05
C ASP A 231 -3.49 1.99 17.98
N ASN A 232 -3.81 2.95 17.10
CA ASN A 232 -4.24 4.27 17.55
C ASN A 232 -4.17 5.35 16.47
N ASP A 233 -5.31 6.05 16.42
CA ASP A 233 -5.46 7.49 16.24
C ASP A 233 -4.97 8.16 14.94
N GLY A 234 -5.86 8.12 13.94
CA GLY A 234 -6.11 9.24 13.03
C GLY A 234 -5.77 9.02 11.55
N GLY A 235 -5.09 7.92 11.21
CA GLY A 235 -4.82 7.51 9.82
C GLY A 235 -5.68 6.32 9.40
N SER A 236 -5.52 5.86 8.15
CA SER A 236 -6.13 4.59 7.73
C SER A 236 -5.33 3.42 8.32
N SER A 237 -6.01 2.40 8.86
CA SER A 237 -5.31 1.26 9.48
C SER A 237 -4.73 0.32 8.42
N GLY A 238 -3.69 -0.42 8.76
CA GLY A 238 -3.21 -1.51 7.92
C GLY A 238 -4.19 -2.69 7.86
N GLY A 239 -3.96 -3.58 6.91
CA GLY A 239 -4.68 -4.85 6.78
C GLY A 239 -4.15 -5.92 7.74
N ASN A 240 -4.98 -6.91 8.05
CA ASN A 240 -4.61 -8.00 8.95
C ASN A 240 -3.75 -9.07 8.27
N TYR A 241 -2.96 -9.79 9.07
CA TYR A 241 -2.24 -10.99 8.66
C TYR A 241 -3.20 -12.17 8.47
N GLY A 242 -3.01 -12.96 7.43
CA GLY A 242 -3.76 -14.19 7.24
C GLY A 242 -2.96 -15.40 7.70
N TYR A 243 -3.06 -15.86 8.95
CA TYR A 243 -2.55 -17.19 9.32
C TYR A 243 -3.61 -18.05 9.99
N ASN A 244 -3.63 -19.33 9.62
CA ASN A 244 -4.54 -20.33 10.15
C ASN A 244 -3.82 -21.65 10.41
N GLY A 245 -2.75 -21.60 11.22
CA GLY A 245 -2.31 -22.80 11.91
C GLY A 245 -3.32 -23.16 12.99
N SER A 246 -3.61 -24.45 13.19
CA SER A 246 -4.28 -24.93 14.40
C SER A 246 -3.50 -24.44 15.61
N ILE A 247 -3.91 -23.29 16.16
CA ILE A 247 -3.41 -22.82 17.43
C ILE A 247 -4.09 -23.73 18.46
N THR A 248 -3.47 -24.87 18.76
CA THR A 248 -3.88 -25.75 19.86
C THR A 248 -3.78 -25.06 21.24
N THR A 249 -3.34 -23.81 21.27
CA THR A 249 -3.30 -22.93 22.45
C THR A 249 -3.77 -21.53 22.09
N ALA A 250 -5.08 -21.28 22.20
CA ALA A 250 -5.81 -20.01 22.37
C ALA A 250 -5.03 -18.67 22.53
N TYR A 251 -4.07 -18.35 21.66
CA TYR A 251 -3.42 -17.05 21.60
C TYR A 251 -4.18 -16.20 20.57
N TYR A 252 -5.29 -15.68 21.07
CA TYR A 252 -6.07 -14.53 20.61
C TYR A 252 -6.19 -14.25 19.10
N LEU A 253 -7.37 -14.56 18.57
CA LEU A 253 -7.96 -13.89 17.42
C LEU A 253 -8.33 -12.44 17.82
N TYR A 254 -7.36 -11.52 17.84
CA TYR A 254 -7.65 -10.10 18.02
C TYR A 254 -8.19 -9.55 16.70
N VAL A 255 -9.52 -9.37 16.64
CA VAL A 255 -10.14 -8.56 15.61
C VAL A 255 -9.77 -7.11 15.91
N PHE A 256 -8.92 -6.51 15.08
CA PHE A 256 -8.64 -5.07 15.13
C PHE A 256 -9.90 -4.27 14.74
N THR A 257 -10.83 -4.10 15.67
CA THR A 257 -12.08 -3.33 15.50
C THR A 257 -11.91 -1.82 15.63
N SER A 258 -10.71 -1.37 16.02
CA SER A 258 -10.46 -0.01 16.50
C SER A 258 -10.18 1.04 15.41
N GLY A 259 -10.35 0.71 14.13
CA GLY A 259 -10.32 1.72 13.08
C GLY A 259 -11.48 2.70 13.28
N ARG A 260 -11.24 3.74 14.07
CA ARG A 260 -12.14 4.88 14.22
C ARG A 260 -12.18 5.60 12.88
N SER A 261 -13.20 5.30 12.08
CA SER A 261 -13.69 6.23 11.06
C SER A 261 -14.17 7.47 11.80
N GLY A 262 -13.29 8.46 11.94
CA GLY A 262 -13.55 9.65 12.74
C GLY A 262 -13.24 10.89 11.93
N LYS A 263 -14.28 11.65 11.60
CA LYS A 263 -14.15 13.08 11.32
C LYS A 263 -13.76 13.75 12.64
N THR A 264 -12.47 13.82 12.94
CA THR A 264 -12.00 14.50 14.15
C THR A 264 -11.45 15.86 13.72
N THR A 265 -12.02 16.96 14.17
CA THR A 265 -11.33 18.25 14.20
C THR A 265 -10.28 18.15 15.33
N ARG A 266 -9.05 17.75 15.01
CA ARG A 266 -7.98 17.54 16.00
C ARG A 266 -6.95 18.67 15.98
N GLY A 267 -7.47 19.89 16.02
CA GLY A 267 -6.77 21.17 16.12
C GLY A 267 -7.77 22.28 16.44
N GLU A 268 -7.32 23.52 16.66
CA GLU A 268 -8.22 24.69 16.74
C GLU A 268 -8.91 25.01 15.40
N GLY A 269 -8.61 24.26 14.34
CA GLY A 269 -9.01 24.60 12.98
C GLY A 269 -10.19 23.82 12.40
N THR A 270 -10.52 24.20 11.17
CA THR A 270 -11.77 23.97 10.44
C THR A 270 -11.72 22.77 9.48
N LEU A 271 -10.60 22.04 9.40
CA LEU A 271 -10.48 20.95 8.44
C LEU A 271 -11.31 19.72 8.85
N THR A 272 -11.88 19.04 7.85
CA THR A 272 -12.49 17.71 8.01
C THR A 272 -11.47 16.63 7.66
N TYR A 273 -11.29 15.66 8.55
CA TYR A 273 -10.32 14.58 8.39
C TYR A 273 -10.97 13.25 8.01
N TYR A 274 -10.26 12.46 7.21
CA TYR A 274 -10.69 11.21 6.61
C TYR A 274 -9.64 10.10 6.76
N GLY A 275 -10.10 8.90 7.07
CA GLY A 275 -9.31 7.69 7.28
C GLY A 275 -10.23 6.50 7.57
N ASN A 276 -9.93 5.33 7.03
CA ASN A 276 -10.73 4.13 7.24
C ASN A 276 -9.89 2.94 7.69
N ARG A 277 -10.55 1.93 8.27
CA ARG A 277 -9.90 0.68 8.63
C ARG A 277 -9.49 -0.14 7.40
N GLY A 278 -8.48 -0.97 7.57
CA GLY A 278 -8.11 -2.03 6.64
C GLY A 278 -9.11 -3.17 6.62
N GLY A 279 -8.89 -4.07 5.66
CA GLY A 279 -9.62 -5.31 5.50
C GLY A 279 -9.34 -6.27 6.65
N VAL A 280 -10.42 -6.82 7.20
CA VAL A 280 -10.36 -7.84 8.24
C VAL A 280 -10.23 -9.20 7.57
N TYR A 281 -9.42 -10.10 8.13
CA TYR A 281 -9.41 -11.48 7.69
C TYR A 281 -10.70 -12.21 8.11
N ILE A 282 -11.32 -12.96 7.19
CA ILE A 282 -12.47 -13.83 7.48
C ILE A 282 -12.04 -15.29 7.21
N SER A 283 -11.76 -16.04 8.27
CA SER A 283 -11.53 -17.49 8.14
C SER A 283 -12.84 -18.21 7.92
N THR A 284 -13.05 -18.77 6.73
CA THR A 284 -14.18 -19.69 6.47
C THR A 284 -13.74 -21.15 6.45
N THR A 285 -12.43 -21.45 6.40
CA THR A 285 -11.90 -22.82 6.31
C THR A 285 -10.58 -22.94 7.09
N ASN A 286 -10.36 -24.09 7.74
CA ASN A 286 -9.15 -24.43 8.53
C ASN A 286 -7.84 -24.55 7.69
N ASN A 287 -7.74 -23.88 6.54
CA ASN A 287 -6.59 -23.97 5.64
C ASN A 287 -5.46 -23.04 6.05
N VAL A 288 -4.25 -23.61 6.10
CA VAL A 288 -3.03 -23.02 6.69
C VAL A 288 -2.41 -21.89 5.86
N HIS A 289 -2.74 -21.79 4.56
CA HIS A 289 -2.21 -20.77 3.66
C HIS A 289 -3.35 -19.84 3.22
N ILE A 290 -3.25 -18.55 3.54
CA ILE A 290 -4.29 -17.56 3.23
C ILE A 290 -3.63 -16.21 2.91
N GLY A 291 -4.30 -15.39 2.13
CA GLY A 291 -3.86 -14.05 1.79
C GLY A 291 -4.05 -13.07 2.95
N GLY A 292 -3.32 -11.95 2.87
CA GLY A 292 -3.42 -10.85 3.82
C GLY A 292 -4.48 -9.83 3.39
N GLY A 293 -5.11 -9.16 4.37
CA GLY A 293 -6.10 -8.11 4.11
C GLY A 293 -5.49 -6.87 3.45
N GLY A 294 -6.28 -6.13 2.67
CA GLY A 294 -5.85 -4.83 2.14
C GLY A 294 -5.82 -3.74 3.21
N GLY A 295 -4.90 -2.78 3.11
CA GLY A 295 -4.88 -1.61 3.97
C GLY A 295 -6.06 -0.67 3.72
N GLY A 296 -6.49 0.08 4.73
CA GLY A 296 -7.57 1.07 4.59
C GLY A 296 -7.10 2.29 3.79
N GLY A 297 -8.02 2.95 3.11
CA GLY A 297 -7.77 4.24 2.46
C GLY A 297 -8.57 5.37 3.11
N ALA A 298 -8.27 6.62 2.75
CA ALA A 298 -9.00 7.76 3.27
C ALA A 298 -10.45 7.84 2.77
N GLY A 299 -10.77 7.24 1.62
CA GLY A 299 -12.12 7.18 1.06
C GLY A 299 -12.93 6.00 1.58
N ASN A 300 -12.36 4.78 1.53
CA ASN A 300 -13.06 3.54 1.88
C ASN A 300 -12.20 2.57 2.70
N ILE A 301 -12.86 1.60 3.33
CA ILE A 301 -12.21 0.46 3.98
C ILE A 301 -11.43 -0.41 2.96
N GLY A 302 -10.37 -1.06 3.43
CA GLY A 302 -9.69 -2.12 2.66
C GLY A 302 -10.55 -3.38 2.56
N MET A 303 -10.38 -4.16 1.51
CA MET A 303 -11.12 -5.40 1.33
C MET A 303 -10.53 -6.53 2.17
N SER A 304 -11.43 -7.27 2.81
CA SER A 304 -11.18 -8.61 3.34
C SER A 304 -10.82 -9.57 2.20
N THR A 305 -10.16 -10.67 2.55
CA THR A 305 -9.88 -11.76 1.62
C THR A 305 -10.45 -13.04 2.18
N ASP A 306 -11.04 -13.81 1.28
CA ASP A 306 -11.37 -15.21 1.49
C ASP A 306 -10.40 -16.00 0.60
N ASN A 307 -9.67 -16.97 1.18
CA ASN A 307 -8.67 -17.84 0.52
C ASN A 307 -7.25 -17.24 0.36
N TYR A 308 -6.53 -17.67 -0.68
CA TYR A 308 -5.11 -17.44 -0.90
C TYR A 308 -4.77 -16.10 -1.57
N SER A 309 -5.77 -15.35 -2.06
CA SER A 309 -5.52 -14.04 -2.70
C SER A 309 -5.45 -12.93 -1.66
N GLY A 310 -4.62 -11.92 -1.93
CA GLY A 310 -4.55 -10.72 -1.10
C GLY A 310 -5.77 -9.80 -1.30
N GLY A 311 -6.19 -9.13 -0.22
CA GLY A 311 -7.30 -8.17 -0.26
C GLY A 311 -6.89 -6.85 -0.92
N ALA A 312 -7.80 -6.23 -1.67
CA ALA A 312 -7.53 -4.92 -2.27
C ALA A 312 -7.42 -3.81 -1.21
N GLY A 313 -6.53 -2.86 -1.44
CA GLY A 313 -6.44 -1.65 -0.63
C GLY A 313 -7.66 -0.74 -0.79
N GLY A 314 -8.01 -0.03 0.28
CA GLY A 314 -9.11 0.93 0.28
C GLY A 314 -8.81 2.14 -0.59
N ILE A 315 -9.83 2.65 -1.29
CA ILE A 315 -9.74 3.85 -2.12
C ILE A 315 -9.40 5.07 -1.24
N GLY A 316 -8.55 5.95 -1.75
CA GLY A 316 -8.20 7.24 -1.13
C GLY A 316 -9.31 8.29 -1.22
N TYR A 317 -9.05 9.48 -0.70
CA TYR A 317 -9.96 10.62 -0.76
C TYR A 317 -9.80 11.36 -2.09
N PHE A 318 -10.92 11.62 -2.78
CA PHE A 318 -10.94 12.38 -4.02
C PHE A 318 -11.04 13.89 -3.75
N TRP A 319 -10.00 14.65 -4.12
CA TRP A 319 -10.04 16.10 -3.95
C TRP A 319 -10.45 16.82 -5.23
N LYS A 320 -11.59 17.52 -5.19
CA LYS A 320 -12.20 18.14 -6.37
C LYS A 320 -11.33 19.19 -7.05
N ILE A 321 -10.42 19.86 -6.31
CA ILE A 321 -9.58 20.93 -6.88
C ILE A 321 -8.51 20.36 -7.82
N THR A 322 -7.89 19.23 -7.47
CA THR A 322 -6.88 18.56 -8.31
C THR A 322 -7.46 17.48 -9.21
N GLN A 323 -8.67 16.98 -8.91
CA GLN A 323 -9.28 15.81 -9.56
C GLN A 323 -8.44 14.54 -9.38
N GLU A 324 -7.78 14.41 -8.23
CA GLU A 324 -6.91 13.30 -7.89
C GLU A 324 -7.36 12.63 -6.58
N TYR A 325 -6.95 11.37 -6.41
CA TYR A 325 -7.14 10.62 -5.16
C TYR A 325 -5.87 10.68 -4.31
N TYR A 326 -6.02 10.73 -2.98
CA TYR A 326 -4.92 10.71 -2.02
C TYR A 326 -5.19 9.78 -0.84
N GLY A 327 -4.15 9.19 -0.26
CA GLY A 327 -4.26 8.31 0.90
C GLY A 327 -4.91 6.97 0.59
N GLY A 328 -4.59 6.35 -0.55
CA GLY A 328 -5.04 4.99 -0.88
C GLY A 328 -4.33 3.92 -0.05
N GLY A 329 -5.05 2.90 0.41
CA GLY A 329 -4.45 1.77 1.13
C GLY A 329 -3.65 0.84 0.21
N GLY A 330 -2.65 0.14 0.73
CA GLY A 330 -1.92 -0.88 -0.02
C GLY A 330 -2.70 -2.20 -0.12
N GLY A 331 -2.49 -2.97 -1.18
CA GLY A 331 -3.06 -4.31 -1.31
C GLY A 331 -2.34 -5.32 -0.43
N GLY A 332 -3.07 -6.32 0.07
CA GLY A 332 -2.48 -7.41 0.86
C GLY A 332 -1.74 -8.43 -0.01
N GLY A 333 -0.80 -9.16 0.57
CA GLY A 333 -0.06 -10.22 -0.12
C GLY A 333 -0.91 -11.49 -0.31
N GLY A 334 -0.63 -12.25 -1.36
CA GLY A 334 -1.16 -13.60 -1.53
C GLY A 334 -0.51 -14.60 -0.56
N GLY A 335 -1.23 -15.68 -0.24
CA GLY A 335 -0.68 -16.86 0.44
C GLY A 335 0.07 -17.78 -0.54
N ASN A 336 0.81 -18.74 -0.02
CA ASN A 336 1.57 -19.70 -0.81
C ASN A 336 0.76 -20.99 -0.97
N ASN A 337 0.19 -21.19 -2.14
CA ASN A 337 -0.34 -22.48 -2.54
C ASN A 337 0.12 -22.79 -3.95
N SER A 338 1.04 -23.75 -4.06
CA SER A 338 1.79 -24.14 -5.25
C SER A 338 0.96 -24.61 -6.47
N GLY A 339 -0.37 -24.42 -6.48
CA GLY A 339 -1.24 -24.74 -7.61
C GLY A 339 -2.42 -23.79 -7.84
N ARG A 340 -2.57 -22.67 -7.12
CA ARG A 340 -3.79 -21.82 -7.21
C ARG A 340 -3.55 -20.31 -7.36
N GLY A 341 -2.75 -19.87 -8.34
CA GLY A 341 -2.81 -18.48 -8.85
C GLY A 341 -2.84 -17.39 -7.75
N ASP A 342 -1.95 -17.50 -6.76
CA ASP A 342 -2.01 -16.64 -5.58
C ASP A 342 -1.54 -15.23 -5.93
N HIS A 343 -2.49 -14.36 -6.23
CA HIS A 343 -2.22 -12.97 -6.57
C HIS A 343 -2.34 -12.09 -5.32
N GLY A 344 -1.39 -11.17 -5.17
CA GLY A 344 -1.56 -10.06 -4.23
C GLY A 344 -2.73 -9.18 -4.64
N GLY A 345 -3.35 -8.53 -3.66
CA GLY A 345 -4.44 -7.61 -3.89
C GLY A 345 -3.94 -6.33 -4.57
N PRO A 346 -4.77 -5.67 -5.40
CA PRO A 346 -4.41 -4.37 -5.94
C PRO A 346 -4.36 -3.31 -4.84
N GLY A 347 -3.49 -2.31 -4.99
CA GLY A 347 -3.49 -1.11 -4.18
C GLY A 347 -4.73 -0.26 -4.46
N GLY A 348 -5.15 0.51 -3.45
CA GLY A 348 -6.25 1.45 -3.57
C GLY A 348 -5.90 2.66 -4.43
N LEU A 349 -6.92 3.23 -5.10
CA LEU A 349 -6.78 4.50 -5.82
C LEU A 349 -6.24 5.59 -4.87
N GLY A 350 -5.39 6.47 -5.38
CA GLY A 350 -4.67 7.43 -4.55
C GLY A 350 -3.33 6.93 -4.03
N GLY A 351 -2.72 6.01 -4.79
CA GLY A 351 -1.30 5.70 -4.70
C GLY A 351 -0.92 4.51 -3.83
N GLY A 352 -1.87 3.64 -3.45
CA GLY A 352 -1.55 2.41 -2.74
C GLY A 352 -0.67 1.46 -3.56
N GLY A 353 0.28 0.78 -2.92
CA GLY A 353 1.09 -0.27 -3.53
C GLY A 353 0.29 -1.57 -3.72
N ASN A 354 0.58 -2.32 -4.78
CA ASN A 354 -0.02 -3.63 -5.01
C ASN A 354 0.67 -4.67 -4.13
N GLY A 355 -0.09 -5.61 -3.59
CA GLY A 355 0.47 -6.76 -2.89
C GLY A 355 1.22 -7.70 -3.85
N GLY A 356 2.20 -8.39 -3.31
CA GLY A 356 2.92 -9.49 -3.97
C GLY A 356 2.20 -10.83 -3.80
N GLY A 357 2.53 -11.77 -4.65
CA GLY A 357 2.02 -13.15 -4.62
C GLY A 357 3.14 -14.15 -4.90
N SER A 358 2.82 -15.41 -5.13
CA SER A 358 3.85 -16.41 -5.46
C SER A 358 4.64 -15.99 -6.71
N GLY A 359 5.95 -15.76 -6.55
CA GLY A 359 6.85 -15.29 -7.61
C GLY A 359 6.62 -13.84 -8.08
N ILE A 360 5.76 -13.06 -7.42
CA ILE A 360 5.46 -11.66 -7.80
C ILE A 360 5.79 -10.73 -6.63
N ASN A 361 6.67 -9.76 -6.88
CA ASN A 361 7.00 -8.75 -5.88
C ASN A 361 5.84 -7.77 -5.66
N ALA A 362 5.66 -7.35 -4.39
CA ALA A 362 4.80 -6.22 -4.08
C ALA A 362 5.35 -4.94 -4.74
N SER A 363 4.48 -3.99 -5.07
CA SER A 363 4.89 -2.68 -5.60
C SER A 363 4.84 -1.61 -4.51
N PRO A 364 5.75 -0.61 -4.55
CA PRO A 364 5.70 0.51 -3.62
C PRO A 364 4.52 1.43 -3.90
N ALA A 365 4.14 2.19 -2.88
CA ALA A 365 3.16 3.26 -3.03
C ALA A 365 3.68 4.39 -3.93
N LEU A 366 2.78 5.10 -4.61
CA LEU A 366 3.10 6.24 -5.46
C LEU A 366 3.63 7.41 -4.61
N PRO A 367 4.83 7.96 -4.85
CA PRO A 367 5.39 9.02 -4.00
C PRO A 367 4.49 10.26 -3.87
N ASN A 368 4.44 10.85 -2.67
CA ASN A 368 3.65 12.06 -2.34
C ASN A 368 2.14 11.90 -2.51
N SER A 369 1.63 10.67 -2.37
CA SER A 369 0.20 10.39 -2.40
C SER A 369 -0.37 10.11 -1.01
N GLY A 370 0.48 9.88 -0.01
CA GLY A 370 0.08 9.26 1.26
C GLY A 370 -0.35 7.79 1.12
N GLY A 371 -0.11 7.14 -0.01
CA GLY A 371 -0.50 5.75 -0.23
C GLY A 371 0.23 4.75 0.67
N GLY A 372 -0.46 3.68 1.09
CA GLY A 372 0.13 2.58 1.87
C GLY A 372 0.90 1.58 1.02
N GLY A 373 1.92 0.95 1.60
CA GLY A 373 2.74 -0.07 0.93
C GLY A 373 2.00 -1.41 0.70
N GLY A 374 2.39 -2.14 -0.34
CA GLY A 374 1.82 -3.45 -0.68
C GLY A 374 2.40 -4.60 0.16
N GLY A 375 1.53 -5.49 0.64
CA GLY A 375 1.89 -6.70 1.40
C GLY A 375 2.60 -7.75 0.56
N ALA A 376 3.57 -8.45 1.13
CA ALA A 376 4.28 -9.56 0.49
C ALA A 376 3.74 -10.94 0.94
N MET A 377 4.11 -11.99 0.20
CA MET A 377 4.00 -13.38 0.63
C MET A 377 5.16 -13.74 1.57
N SER A 378 4.93 -14.57 2.58
CA SER A 378 5.91 -14.88 3.64
C SER A 378 7.00 -15.92 3.28
N SER A 379 6.82 -16.71 2.23
CA SER A 379 7.68 -17.88 1.98
C SER A 379 8.85 -17.67 1.04
N ASP A 380 8.92 -16.52 0.35
CA ASP A 380 10.00 -16.23 -0.60
C ASP A 380 10.68 -14.91 -0.24
N SER A 381 11.86 -14.64 -0.84
CA SER A 381 12.63 -13.39 -0.74
C SER A 381 11.90 -12.17 -1.34
N ILE A 382 10.56 -12.17 -1.30
CA ILE A 382 9.67 -11.16 -1.84
C ILE A 382 9.54 -10.06 -0.81
N PHE A 383 10.01 -8.87 -1.16
CA PHE A 383 10.03 -7.73 -0.27
C PHE A 383 8.64 -7.09 -0.18
N SER A 384 8.18 -6.81 1.03
CA SER A 384 7.10 -5.85 1.24
C SER A 384 7.60 -4.46 0.87
N THR A 385 6.68 -3.51 0.68
CA THR A 385 7.06 -2.18 0.21
C THR A 385 6.74 -1.06 1.19
N ASN A 386 7.48 0.03 1.05
CA ASN A 386 7.30 1.24 1.83
C ASN A 386 5.99 1.95 1.44
N GLY A 387 5.40 2.64 2.41
CA GLY A 387 4.37 3.63 2.15
C GLY A 387 4.96 4.89 1.52
N ALA A 388 4.09 5.70 0.91
CA ALA A 388 4.47 6.96 0.29
C ALA A 388 4.51 8.09 1.31
N SER A 389 5.35 9.10 1.05
CA SER A 389 5.25 10.39 1.73
C SER A 389 3.88 11.02 1.58
N GLY A 390 3.53 11.86 2.54
CA GLY A 390 2.38 12.75 2.45
C GLY A 390 2.59 13.89 1.45
N ILE A 391 1.64 14.81 1.44
CA ILE A 391 1.63 15.99 0.59
C ILE A 391 0.76 17.06 1.25
N VAL A 392 1.15 18.33 1.13
CA VAL A 392 0.31 19.46 1.55
C VAL A 392 0.06 20.34 0.34
N ILE A 393 -1.20 20.64 0.03
CA ILE A 393 -1.59 21.47 -1.10
C ILE A 393 -2.40 22.65 -0.60
N ILE A 394 -1.95 23.86 -0.94
CA ILE A 394 -2.64 25.12 -0.65
C ILE A 394 -3.12 25.70 -1.98
N ALA A 395 -4.43 25.78 -2.16
CA ALA A 395 -5.06 26.33 -3.35
C ALA A 395 -5.46 27.79 -3.11
N ILE A 396 -4.78 28.69 -3.80
CA ILE A 396 -4.97 30.14 -3.74
C ILE A 396 -5.95 30.55 -4.85
N PRO A 397 -7.06 31.25 -4.55
CA PRO A 397 -7.95 31.76 -5.59
C PRO A 397 -7.22 32.70 -6.56
N ASN A 398 -7.36 32.47 -7.87
CA ASN A 398 -6.71 33.32 -8.88
C ASN A 398 -7.21 34.77 -8.86
N SER A 399 -8.41 35.03 -8.33
CA SER A 399 -8.92 36.39 -8.11
C SER A 399 -8.02 37.22 -7.18
N PHE A 400 -7.40 36.58 -6.20
CA PHE A 400 -6.47 37.23 -5.27
C PHE A 400 -5.14 37.60 -5.95
N ILE A 401 -4.68 36.77 -6.89
CA ILE A 401 -3.45 37.04 -7.64
C ILE A 401 -3.68 38.19 -8.64
N ASN A 402 -4.86 38.23 -9.27
CA ASN A 402 -5.16 39.18 -10.33
C ASN A 402 -5.59 40.57 -9.84
N SER A 403 -6.10 40.70 -8.61
CA SER A 403 -6.63 41.97 -8.10
C SER A 403 -5.59 43.09 -7.97
N ARG A 404 -4.29 42.77 -7.94
CA ARG A 404 -3.19 43.75 -7.84
C ARG A 404 -2.48 44.09 -9.14
N LEU A 405 -2.72 43.34 -10.22
CA LEU A 405 -2.28 43.80 -11.56
C LEU A 405 -3.12 45.00 -12.06
N ARG A 406 -4.17 45.36 -11.33
CA ARG A 406 -5.11 46.44 -11.66
C ARG A 406 -5.05 47.63 -10.69
N SER A 407 -4.25 47.54 -9.63
CA SER A 407 -3.96 48.63 -8.68
C SER A 407 -2.57 49.17 -8.96
#